data_AF-E2SJ29-F1
#
_entry.id   AF-E2SJ29-F1
#
_cell.length_a   1.000
_cell.length_b   1.000
_cell.length_c   1.000
_cell.angle_alpha   90.00
_cell.angle_beta   90.00
_cell.angle_gamma   90.00
#
_symmetry.space_group_name_H-M   'P 1'
#
loop_
_entity.id
_entity.type
_entity.pdbx_description
1 polymer ?
#
loop_
_entity_poly.entity_id
_entity_poly.type
_entity_poly.pdbx_seq_one_letter_code
_entity_poly.pdbx_strand_id
1 'polypeptide(L)'
;MELCRLDIADYKEKALQVRYVTSYIYEAISKQGDDCFGVMFERTKLIEPLACGFDDVWGSEWLENPELFAVREAGQVIALMEICMESWTQRLRISNIYVTPAYRGRGCATLLLQHVKELAKERRIRCIVLETQSCNDPAIQCYLRNGFVFLGCDLSFKSNQDIENHAVRIEMGYYL
;
A
#
# COMPACT_ATOMS: atom_id res chain seq x y z
N MET A 1 -0.67 -9.30 20.38
CA MET A 1 -1.16 -9.18 18.99
C MET A 1 -1.12 -10.56 18.36
N GLU A 2 -2.20 -10.99 17.73
CA GLU A 2 -2.34 -12.30 17.09
C GLU A 2 -2.67 -12.09 15.61
N LEU A 3 -2.02 -12.84 14.72
CA LEU A 3 -2.34 -12.83 13.29
C LEU A 3 -3.32 -13.95 12.97
N CYS A 4 -4.39 -13.64 12.24
CA CYS A 4 -5.38 -14.62 11.82
C CYS A 4 -5.85 -14.35 10.38
N ARG A 5 -6.21 -15.42 9.66
CA ARG A 5 -6.95 -15.30 8.40
C ARG A 5 -8.44 -15.08 8.70
N LEU A 6 -9.09 -14.23 7.91
CA LEU A 6 -10.53 -13.97 7.95
C LEU A 6 -11.18 -14.48 6.67
N ASP A 7 -12.50 -14.71 6.73
CA ASP A 7 -13.29 -14.94 5.52
C ASP A 7 -13.53 -13.60 4.81
N ILE A 8 -13.10 -13.51 3.54
CA ILE A 8 -13.31 -12.31 2.74
C ILE A 8 -14.80 -12.08 2.44
N ALA A 9 -15.62 -13.14 2.42
CA ALA A 9 -17.06 -13.02 2.21
C ALA A 9 -17.74 -12.18 3.30
N ASP A 10 -17.23 -12.25 4.54
CA ASP A 10 -17.72 -11.43 5.65
C ASP A 10 -17.38 -9.94 5.50
N TYR A 11 -16.44 -9.58 4.61
CA TYR A 11 -15.95 -8.22 4.43
C TYR A 11 -16.25 -7.63 3.06
N LYS A 12 -16.63 -8.45 2.09
CA LYS A 12 -16.90 -8.02 0.72
C LYS A 12 -17.84 -6.80 0.70
N GLU A 13 -17.48 -5.80 -0.09
CA GLU A 13 -18.16 -4.52 -0.26
C GLU A 13 -18.27 -3.63 1.00
N LYS A 14 -17.71 -4.04 2.15
CA LYS A 14 -17.62 -3.14 3.29
C LYS A 14 -16.67 -1.99 2.97
N ALA A 15 -17.14 -0.78 3.27
CA ALA A 15 -16.36 0.43 3.06
C ALA A 15 -15.04 0.43 3.86
N LEU A 16 -13.96 0.76 3.16
CA LEU A 16 -12.65 1.06 3.71
C LEU A 16 -12.40 2.56 3.57
N GLN A 17 -12.42 3.28 4.69
CA GLN A 17 -12.13 4.71 4.70
C GLN A 17 -10.76 4.93 5.34
N VAL A 18 -9.77 5.25 4.51
CA VAL A 18 -8.43 5.54 4.98
C VAL A 18 -8.28 7.04 5.14
N ARG A 19 -7.96 7.48 6.35
CA ARG A 19 -7.65 8.89 6.68
C ARG A 19 -6.37 8.96 7.50
N TYR A 20 -5.51 9.92 7.18
CA TYR A 20 -4.26 10.18 7.89
C TYR A 20 -3.79 11.62 7.65
N VAL A 21 -2.85 12.07 8.48
CA VAL A 21 -2.16 13.35 8.32
C VAL A 21 -0.69 13.04 8.10
N THR A 22 -0.07 13.74 7.15
CA THR A 22 1.36 13.61 6.87
C THR A 22 2.08 14.94 7.03
N SER A 23 3.34 14.91 7.46
CA SER A 23 4.24 16.09 7.48
C SER A 23 5.31 16.02 6.39
N TYR A 24 5.34 14.94 5.63
CA TYR A 24 6.26 14.72 4.52
C TYR A 24 5.49 14.18 3.32
N ILE A 25 6.01 14.42 2.13
CA ILE A 25 5.54 13.82 0.89
C ILE A 25 6.75 13.35 0.07
N TYR A 26 6.50 12.57 -0.96
CA TYR A 26 7.48 12.25 -1.99
C TYR A 26 7.18 13.10 -3.23
N GLU A 27 7.83 14.25 -3.39
CA GLU A 27 7.63 15.14 -4.53
C GLU A 27 8.12 14.49 -5.82
N ALA A 28 7.22 14.40 -6.81
CA ALA A 28 7.53 13.85 -8.11
C ALA A 28 8.17 14.94 -8.99
N ILE A 29 9.43 14.72 -9.38
CA ILE A 29 10.20 15.57 -10.28
C ILE A 29 10.33 14.83 -11.60
N SER A 30 9.50 15.17 -12.57
CA SER A 30 9.54 14.58 -13.91
C SER A 30 10.48 15.36 -14.82
N LYS A 31 11.19 14.64 -15.69
CA LYS A 31 11.99 15.19 -16.79
C LYS A 31 11.59 14.48 -18.08
N GLN A 32 11.45 15.26 -19.14
CA GLN A 32 11.12 14.77 -20.47
C GLN A 32 12.00 15.48 -21.50
N GLY A 33 12.63 14.70 -22.38
CA GLY A 33 13.37 15.14 -23.55
C GLY A 33 13.49 13.99 -24.54
N ASP A 34 14.01 14.28 -25.73
CA ASP A 34 14.07 13.30 -26.83
C ASP A 34 14.99 12.11 -26.50
N ASP A 35 16.06 12.35 -25.75
CA ASP A 35 17.08 11.34 -25.39
C ASP A 35 16.95 10.81 -23.96
N CYS A 36 16.11 11.43 -23.12
CA CYS A 36 16.00 11.07 -21.70
C CYS A 36 14.65 11.47 -21.13
N PHE A 37 14.01 10.55 -20.42
CA PHE A 37 12.84 10.80 -19.62
C PHE A 37 12.90 10.01 -18.32
N GLY A 38 12.23 10.51 -17.29
CA GLY A 38 12.16 9.84 -16.01
C GLY A 38 11.43 10.65 -14.96
N VAL A 39 11.21 10.02 -13.82
CA VAL A 39 10.69 10.67 -12.62
C VAL A 39 11.59 10.34 -11.45
N MET A 40 11.85 11.34 -10.62
CA MET A 40 12.51 11.18 -9.33
C MET A 40 11.52 11.54 -8.23
N PHE A 41 11.58 10.83 -7.11
CA PHE A 41 10.76 11.13 -5.93
C PHE A 41 11.67 11.59 -4.80
N GLU A 42 11.52 12.83 -4.37
CA GLU A 42 12.27 13.39 -3.25
C GLU A 42 11.39 13.52 -2.01
N ARG A 43 11.86 13.01 -0.88
CA ARG A 43 11.10 13.09 0.37
C ARG A 43 11.23 14.48 0.98
N THR A 44 10.22 15.32 0.79
CA THR A 44 10.21 16.73 1.21
C THR A 44 9.35 16.93 2.45
N LYS A 45 9.80 17.78 3.37
CA LYS A 45 9.03 18.19 4.56
C LYS A 45 8.06 19.30 4.16
N LEU A 46 6.78 19.14 4.52
CA LEU A 46 5.76 20.16 4.30
C LEU A 46 5.90 21.31 5.31
N ILE A 47 5.51 22.52 4.89
CA ILE A 47 5.38 23.68 5.78
C ILE A 47 4.27 23.43 6.80
N GLU A 48 3.12 22.95 6.33
CA GLU A 48 1.97 22.55 7.14
C GLU A 48 1.59 21.09 6.87
N PRO A 49 1.17 20.32 7.88
CA PRO A 49 0.73 18.95 7.66
C PRO A 49 -0.46 18.85 6.70
N LEU A 50 -0.45 17.86 5.83
CA LEU A 50 -1.51 17.61 4.85
C LEU A 50 -2.43 16.50 5.34
N ALA A 51 -3.74 16.76 5.33
CA ALA A 51 -4.76 15.73 5.53
C ALA A 51 -4.97 14.95 4.22
N CYS A 52 -4.85 13.64 4.29
CA CYS A 52 -4.94 12.75 3.14
C CYS A 52 -5.89 11.58 3.42
N GLY A 53 -6.31 10.93 2.35
CA GLY A 53 -7.13 9.75 2.44
C GLY A 53 -7.64 9.27 1.11
N PHE A 54 -8.31 8.12 1.16
CA PHE A 54 -9.05 7.55 0.06
C PHE A 54 -10.15 6.66 0.62
N ASP A 55 -11.14 6.40 -0.22
CA ASP A 55 -12.21 5.46 0.04
C ASP A 55 -12.03 4.29 -0.93
N ASP A 56 -12.27 3.09 -0.42
CA ASP A 56 -12.23 1.84 -1.17
C ASP A 56 -13.21 0.85 -0.52
N VAL A 57 -13.25 -0.37 -1.02
CA VAL A 57 -13.99 -1.49 -0.45
C VAL A 57 -13.13 -2.73 -0.36
N TRP A 58 -13.38 -3.55 0.67
CA TRP A 58 -12.81 -4.89 0.72
C TRP A 58 -13.50 -5.81 -0.30
N GLY A 59 -12.76 -6.74 -0.88
CA GLY A 59 -13.26 -7.75 -1.80
C GLY A 59 -13.70 -7.18 -3.14
N SER A 60 -13.00 -6.14 -3.63
CA SER A 60 -13.27 -5.52 -4.92
C SER A 60 -13.32 -6.56 -6.06
N GLU A 61 -14.24 -6.37 -7.02
CA GLU A 61 -14.53 -7.36 -8.07
C GLU A 61 -13.37 -7.63 -9.03
N TRP A 62 -12.43 -6.69 -9.15
CA TRP A 62 -11.25 -6.82 -10.00
C TRP A 62 -10.18 -7.74 -9.40
N LEU A 63 -10.32 -8.16 -8.13
CA LEU A 63 -9.37 -9.05 -7.45
C LEU A 63 -9.63 -10.51 -7.77
N GLU A 64 -8.60 -11.22 -8.23
CA GLU A 64 -8.63 -12.67 -8.40
C GLU A 64 -8.50 -13.37 -7.03
N ASN A 65 -9.58 -14.01 -6.57
CA ASN A 65 -9.63 -14.82 -5.34
C ASN A 65 -8.96 -14.14 -4.13
N PRO A 66 -9.47 -12.97 -3.67
CA PRO A 66 -8.84 -12.22 -2.58
C PRO A 66 -8.80 -13.00 -1.27
N GLU A 67 -7.71 -12.85 -0.52
CA GLU A 67 -7.54 -13.38 0.82
C GLU A 67 -7.36 -12.25 1.83
N LEU A 68 -7.97 -12.40 3.00
CA LEU A 68 -7.95 -11.38 4.05
C LEU A 68 -7.23 -11.87 5.29
N PHE A 69 -6.26 -11.09 5.76
CA PHE A 69 -5.51 -11.31 6.99
C PHE A 69 -5.73 -10.17 7.97
N ALA A 70 -5.71 -10.48 9.25
CA ALA A 70 -5.94 -9.52 10.31
C ALA A 70 -4.94 -9.67 11.45
N VAL A 71 -4.73 -8.57 12.17
CA VAL A 71 -4.11 -8.56 13.49
C VAL A 71 -5.17 -8.28 14.52
N ARG A 72 -5.24 -9.10 15.56
CA ARG A 72 -6.13 -8.93 16.71
C ARG A 72 -5.38 -8.57 17.99
N GLU A 73 -6.00 -7.74 18.82
CA GLU A 73 -5.58 -7.47 20.19
C GLU A 73 -6.83 -7.46 21.08
N ALA A 74 -6.80 -8.22 22.18
CA ALA A 74 -7.95 -8.41 23.09
C ALA A 74 -9.27 -8.78 22.36
N GLY A 75 -9.19 -9.64 21.33
CA GLY A 75 -10.34 -10.09 20.54
C GLY A 75 -10.82 -9.11 19.46
N GLN A 76 -10.33 -7.88 19.44
CA GLN A 76 -10.68 -6.86 18.44
C GLN A 76 -9.72 -6.91 17.24
N VAL A 77 -10.26 -6.78 16.02
CA VAL A 77 -9.46 -6.57 14.80
C VAL A 77 -8.90 -5.13 14.80
N ILE A 78 -7.57 -5.01 14.78
CA ILE A 78 -6.85 -3.72 14.86
C ILE A 78 -6.06 -3.40 13.59
N ALA A 79 -5.84 -4.38 12.72
CA ALA A 79 -5.29 -4.20 11.39
C ALA A 79 -5.82 -5.27 10.44
N LEU A 80 -5.86 -4.94 9.16
CA LEU A 80 -6.34 -5.78 8.06
C LEU A 80 -5.38 -5.66 6.88
N MET A 81 -5.20 -6.73 6.12
CA MET A 81 -4.49 -6.75 4.85
C MET A 81 -5.20 -7.69 3.89
N GLU A 82 -5.54 -7.18 2.73
CA GLU A 82 -6.10 -7.92 1.61
C GLU A 82 -5.02 -8.16 0.58
N ILE A 83 -4.98 -9.38 0.09
CA ILE A 83 -4.06 -9.80 -0.96
C ILE A 83 -4.80 -10.51 -2.08
N CYS A 84 -4.24 -10.49 -3.27
CA CYS A 84 -4.62 -11.38 -4.35
C CYS A 84 -3.36 -11.88 -5.07
N MET A 85 -3.44 -13.08 -5.61
CA MET A 85 -2.36 -13.62 -6.45
C MET A 85 -2.67 -13.30 -7.91
N GLU A 86 -1.76 -12.59 -8.56
CA GLU A 86 -1.87 -12.31 -9.98
C GLU A 86 -1.41 -13.54 -10.78
N SER A 87 -2.38 -14.34 -11.27
CA SER A 87 -2.11 -15.59 -11.97
C SER A 87 -1.20 -15.43 -13.18
N TRP A 88 -1.37 -14.34 -13.94
CA TRP A 88 -0.59 -14.02 -15.14
C TRP A 88 0.88 -13.68 -14.85
N THR A 89 1.17 -12.98 -13.76
CA THR A 89 2.51 -12.43 -13.51
C THR A 89 3.28 -13.16 -12.42
N GLN A 90 2.66 -14.14 -11.75
CA GLN A 90 3.18 -14.80 -10.54
C GLN A 90 3.63 -13.81 -9.46
N ARG A 91 2.90 -12.70 -9.33
CA ARG A 91 3.08 -11.72 -8.25
C ARG A 91 1.97 -11.86 -7.23
N LEU A 92 2.26 -11.45 -6.00
CA LEU A 92 1.25 -11.28 -4.97
C LEU A 92 1.00 -9.78 -4.81
N ARG A 93 -0.23 -9.33 -5.07
CA ARG A 93 -0.63 -7.94 -4.85
C ARG A 93 -1.19 -7.81 -3.45
N ILE A 94 -0.71 -6.81 -2.71
CA ILE A 94 -1.41 -6.28 -1.53
C ILE A 94 -2.31 -5.16 -2.06
N SER A 95 -3.61 -5.41 -2.16
CA SER A 95 -4.57 -4.41 -2.62
C SER A 95 -4.85 -3.38 -1.54
N ASN A 96 -5.00 -3.84 -0.30
CA ASN A 96 -5.32 -2.99 0.83
C ASN A 96 -4.56 -3.41 2.08
N ILE A 97 -4.02 -2.44 2.82
CA ILE A 97 -3.48 -2.63 4.17
C ILE A 97 -3.91 -1.47 5.05
N TYR A 98 -4.54 -1.80 6.17
CA TYR A 98 -5.14 -0.82 7.06
C TYR A 98 -4.81 -1.14 8.51
N VAL A 99 -4.45 -0.10 9.26
CA VAL A 99 -4.28 -0.15 10.71
C VAL A 99 -5.17 0.93 11.32
N THR A 100 -5.99 0.53 12.28
CA THR A 100 -6.86 1.42 13.05
C THR A 100 -6.03 2.56 13.64
N PRO A 101 -6.46 3.84 13.56
CA PRO A 101 -5.66 5.00 13.96
C PRO A 101 -4.98 4.89 15.32
N ALA A 102 -5.69 4.40 16.35
CA ALA A 102 -5.18 4.22 17.71
C ALA A 102 -4.05 3.16 17.83
N TYR A 103 -3.88 2.32 16.80
CA TYR A 103 -2.92 1.22 16.78
C TYR A 103 -1.77 1.44 15.79
N ARG A 104 -1.74 2.58 15.10
CA ARG A 104 -0.64 2.95 14.20
C ARG A 104 0.65 3.17 14.99
N GLY A 105 1.79 2.93 14.35
CA GLY A 105 3.11 3.03 15.00
C GLY A 105 3.44 1.89 15.96
N ARG A 106 2.55 0.90 16.14
CA ARG A 106 2.76 -0.25 17.05
C ARG A 106 3.23 -1.53 16.34
N GLY A 107 3.65 -1.43 15.07
CA GLY A 107 4.18 -2.57 14.31
C GLY A 107 3.15 -3.49 13.65
N CYS A 108 1.84 -3.20 13.72
CA CYS A 108 0.80 -4.06 13.14
C CYS A 108 0.97 -4.30 11.62
N ALA A 109 1.27 -3.24 10.86
CA ALA A 109 1.53 -3.36 9.42
C ALA A 109 2.77 -4.20 9.14
N THR A 110 3.85 -4.04 9.92
CA THR A 110 5.05 -4.87 9.81
C THR A 110 4.73 -6.35 10.05
N LEU A 111 3.88 -6.67 11.04
CA LEU A 111 3.48 -8.06 11.30
C LEU A 111 2.77 -8.69 10.08
N LEU A 112 1.85 -7.95 9.46
CA LEU A 112 1.15 -8.37 8.23
C LEU A 112 2.12 -8.54 7.05
N LEU A 113 3.02 -7.56 6.84
CA LEU A 113 4.02 -7.62 5.77
C LEU A 113 5.02 -8.77 5.93
N GLN A 114 5.38 -9.15 7.15
CA GLN A 114 6.24 -10.32 7.36
C GLN A 114 5.49 -11.62 7.06
N HIS A 115 4.23 -11.72 7.49
CA HIS A 115 3.40 -12.86 7.16
C HIS A 115 3.24 -13.05 5.65
N VAL A 116 2.97 -11.98 4.90
CA VAL A 116 2.77 -12.09 3.45
C VAL A 116 4.06 -12.47 2.71
N LYS A 117 5.23 -12.09 3.22
CA LYS A 117 6.52 -12.51 2.67
C LYS A 117 6.75 -14.01 2.83
N GLU A 118 6.48 -14.56 4.01
CA GLU A 118 6.59 -16.02 4.21
C GLU A 118 5.57 -16.76 3.34
N LEU A 119 4.33 -16.29 3.30
CA LEU A 119 3.29 -16.84 2.42
C LEU A 119 3.72 -16.82 0.94
N ALA A 120 4.36 -15.73 0.50
CA ALA A 120 4.83 -15.59 -0.87
C ALA A 120 5.99 -16.56 -1.18
N LYS A 121 6.92 -16.79 -0.24
CA LYS A 121 7.98 -17.81 -0.37
C LYS A 121 7.38 -19.22 -0.49
N GLU A 122 6.46 -19.57 0.40
CA GLU A 122 5.77 -20.88 0.39
C GLU A 122 5.06 -21.15 -0.94
N ARG A 123 4.45 -20.10 -1.50
CA ARG A 123 3.71 -20.16 -2.76
C ARG A 123 4.59 -19.96 -4.00
N ARG A 124 5.91 -19.86 -3.84
CA ARG A 124 6.88 -19.64 -4.93
C ARG A 124 6.54 -18.43 -5.80
N ILE A 125 6.02 -17.38 -5.15
CA ILE A 125 5.81 -16.08 -5.77
C ILE A 125 7.17 -15.44 -6.02
N ARG A 126 7.30 -14.66 -7.11
CA ARG A 126 8.57 -14.00 -7.43
C ARG A 126 8.70 -12.59 -6.87
N CYS A 127 7.57 -11.94 -6.60
CA CYS A 127 7.53 -10.54 -6.15
C CYS A 127 6.20 -10.23 -5.49
N ILE A 128 6.24 -9.50 -4.37
CA ILE A 128 5.06 -8.87 -3.77
C ILE A 128 4.99 -7.44 -4.29
N VAL A 129 3.81 -6.97 -4.68
CA VAL A 129 3.59 -5.61 -5.20
C VAL A 129 2.45 -4.94 -4.47
N LEU A 130 2.51 -3.62 -4.39
CA LEU A 130 1.46 -2.77 -3.84
C LEU A 130 1.52 -1.40 -4.48
N GLU A 131 0.42 -0.67 -4.39
CA GLU A 131 0.37 0.74 -4.77
C GLU A 131 0.14 1.66 -3.56
N THR A 132 0.60 2.89 -3.68
CA THR A 132 0.28 3.97 -2.75
C THR A 132 0.35 5.32 -3.47
N GLN A 133 0.11 6.42 -2.76
CA GLN A 133 0.21 7.77 -3.32
C GLN A 133 1.46 8.47 -2.78
N SER A 134 2.05 9.37 -3.57
CA SER A 134 3.22 10.16 -3.19
C SER A 134 3.04 10.96 -1.89
N CYS A 135 1.81 11.35 -1.55
CA CYS A 135 1.51 12.00 -0.27
C CYS A 135 1.49 11.05 0.93
N ASN A 136 1.45 9.74 0.71
CA ASN A 136 1.36 8.74 1.77
C ASN A 136 2.73 8.37 2.36
N ASP A 137 3.47 9.38 2.83
CA ASP A 137 4.77 9.17 3.47
C ASP A 137 4.75 8.10 4.57
N PRO A 138 3.74 8.04 5.48
CA PRO A 138 3.70 7.01 6.50
C PRO A 138 3.71 5.57 5.93
N ALA A 139 2.98 5.34 4.83
CA ALA A 139 2.96 4.05 4.16
C ALA A 139 4.27 3.77 3.42
N ILE A 140 4.76 4.72 2.61
CA ILE A 140 6.03 4.56 1.87
C ILE A 140 7.17 4.26 2.84
N GLN A 141 7.27 4.98 3.96
CA GLN A 141 8.25 4.72 5.01
C GLN A 141 8.08 3.34 5.66
N CYS A 142 6.84 2.89 5.87
CA CYS A 142 6.57 1.55 6.38
C CYS A 142 7.07 0.47 5.40
N TYR A 143 6.81 0.64 4.11
CA TYR A 143 7.24 -0.30 3.06
C TYR A 143 8.76 -0.32 2.89
N LEU A 144 9.42 0.84 2.82
CA LEU A 144 10.88 0.94 2.75
C LEU A 144 11.56 0.25 3.94
N ARG A 145 11.08 0.49 5.18
CA ARG A 145 11.59 -0.22 6.38
C ARG A 145 11.36 -1.74 6.34
N ASN A 146 10.38 -2.17 5.57
CA ASN A 146 10.11 -3.59 5.30
C ASN A 146 10.79 -4.08 4.02
N GLY A 147 11.77 -3.35 3.46
CA GLY A 147 12.57 -3.80 2.33
C GLY A 147 11.88 -3.74 0.97
N PHE A 148 10.73 -3.06 0.86
CA PHE A 148 10.13 -2.78 -0.43
C PHE A 148 10.93 -1.68 -1.15
N VAL A 149 10.92 -1.74 -2.48
CA VAL A 149 11.61 -0.80 -3.38
C VAL A 149 10.63 -0.19 -4.37
N PHE A 150 11.01 0.93 -4.98
CA PHE A 150 10.27 1.55 -6.07
C PHE A 150 10.29 0.66 -7.32
N LEU A 151 9.12 0.44 -7.94
CA LEU A 151 9.00 -0.32 -9.19
C LEU A 151 8.53 0.54 -10.36
N GLY A 152 7.75 1.59 -10.10
CA GLY A 152 7.19 2.44 -11.13
C GLY A 152 6.15 3.40 -10.57
N CYS A 153 5.53 4.18 -11.44
CA CYS A 153 4.49 5.13 -11.07
C CYS A 153 3.53 5.39 -12.22
N ASP A 154 2.44 6.08 -11.91
CA ASP A 154 1.51 6.64 -12.87
C ASP A 154 1.24 8.11 -12.48
N LEU A 155 1.64 9.02 -13.39
CA LEU A 155 1.58 10.47 -13.19
C LEU A 155 0.18 11.04 -13.48
N SER A 156 -0.76 10.21 -13.94
CA SER A 156 -2.11 10.62 -14.33
C SER A 156 -3.18 9.60 -13.93
N PHE A 157 -3.02 8.98 -12.76
CA PHE A 157 -3.89 7.89 -12.30
C PHE A 157 -5.28 8.38 -11.91
N LYS A 158 -5.36 9.44 -11.10
CA LYS A 158 -6.62 10.05 -10.66
C LYS A 158 -6.99 11.23 -11.55
N SER A 159 -6.01 12.02 -11.95
CA SER A 159 -6.20 13.25 -12.71
C SER A 159 -4.95 13.64 -13.47
N ASN A 160 -5.08 14.59 -14.41
CA ASN A 160 -3.94 15.19 -15.09
C ASN A 160 -3.15 16.18 -14.20
N GLN A 161 -3.51 16.31 -12.91
CA GLN A 161 -2.89 17.20 -11.92
C GLN A 161 -2.26 16.43 -10.76
N ASP A 162 -2.00 15.13 -10.90
CA ASP A 162 -1.56 14.29 -9.78
C ASP A 162 -0.17 14.69 -9.25
N ILE A 163 0.69 15.29 -10.08
CA ILE A 163 1.98 15.85 -9.63
C ILE A 163 1.73 17.04 -8.72
N GLU A 164 0.94 18.02 -9.18
CA GLU A 164 0.60 19.23 -8.44
C GLU A 164 -0.17 18.93 -7.15
N ASN A 165 -1.02 17.89 -7.19
CA ASN A 165 -1.82 17.44 -6.05
C ASN A 165 -1.05 16.51 -5.10
N HIS A 166 0.22 16.24 -5.35
CA HIS A 166 1.03 15.27 -4.61
C HIS A 166 0.39 13.87 -4.52
N ALA A 167 -0.39 13.49 -5.54
CA ALA A 167 -1.23 12.30 -5.58
C ALA A 167 -0.79 11.26 -6.62
N VAL A 168 0.44 11.37 -7.14
CA VAL A 168 1.05 10.40 -8.06
C VAL A 168 0.96 8.99 -7.48
N ARG A 169 0.46 8.03 -8.27
CA ARG A 169 0.42 6.62 -7.87
C ARG A 169 1.84 6.06 -7.96
N ILE A 170 2.33 5.49 -6.87
CA ILE A 170 3.63 4.83 -6.77
C ILE A 170 3.39 3.33 -6.61
N GLU A 171 3.97 2.52 -7.49
CA GLU A 171 4.05 1.06 -7.33
C GLU A 171 5.35 0.74 -6.58
N MET A 172 5.22 -0.01 -5.49
CA MET A 172 6.36 -0.55 -4.74
C MET A 172 6.31 -2.07 -4.75
N GLY A 173 7.45 -2.72 -4.55
CA GLY A 173 7.48 -4.17 -4.43
C GLY A 173 8.64 -4.73 -3.63
N TYR A 174 8.53 -6.01 -3.30
CA TYR A 174 9.50 -6.77 -2.54
C TYR A 174 9.89 -8.02 -3.34
N TYR A 175 11.18 -8.15 -3.64
CA TYR A 175 11.74 -9.33 -4.29
C TYR A 175 12.05 -10.41 -3.23
N LEU A 176 11.64 -11.65 -3.52
CA LEU A 176 11.76 -12.79 -2.60
C LEU A 176 13.12 -13.50 -2.70
#